data_AF-A0A1Y3P5B3-F1
#
_entry.id   AF-A0A1Y3P5B3-F1
#
_cell.length_a   1.000
_cell.length_b   1.000
_cell.length_c   1.000
_cell.angle_alpha   90.00
_cell.angle_beta   90.00
_cell.angle_gamma   90.00
#
_symmetry.space_group_name_H-M   'P 1'
#
loop_
_entity.id
_entity.type
_entity.pdbx_description
1 polymer ?
#
loop_
_entity_poly.entity_id
_entity_poly.type
_entity_poly.pdbx_seq_one_letter_code
_entity_poly.pdbx_strand_id
1 'polypeptide(L)'
;MMALSGFTNERIPIVYRKASLILCLSCLPFLSQAADYDIKKYCAKVSESVGGSAQIELGCRDLEADAKAEIPAKNASPKILKYCDQVAKSVGGSYQILGGCIDQELEAQAQLDK
;
A
#
# COMPACT_ATOMS: atom_id res chain seq x y z
N MET A 1 28.26 -38.71 -33.40
CA MET A 1 28.46 -40.10 -32.98
C MET A 1 29.59 -40.11 -31.95
N MET A 2 29.29 -40.51 -30.69
CA MET A 2 30.14 -41.19 -29.68
C MET A 2 31.64 -40.81 -29.55
N ALA A 3 32.28 -40.67 -28.38
CA ALA A 3 31.93 -41.02 -27.00
C ALA A 3 32.97 -40.46 -26.00
N LEU A 4 32.49 -40.18 -24.79
CA LEU A 4 33.01 -40.52 -23.44
C LEU A 4 34.52 -40.45 -23.13
N SER A 5 34.87 -39.63 -22.14
CA SER A 5 35.67 -39.97 -20.94
C SER A 5 35.61 -38.74 -20.01
N GLY A 6 35.07 -38.77 -18.80
CA GLY A 6 35.50 -39.59 -17.68
C GLY A 6 36.70 -38.94 -16.99
N PHE A 7 36.48 -37.93 -16.14
CA PHE A 7 37.50 -37.47 -15.19
C PHE A 7 36.90 -37.25 -13.80
N THR A 8 37.65 -37.79 -12.85
CA THR A 8 37.39 -38.05 -11.46
C THR A 8 37.50 -36.81 -10.57
N ASN A 9 36.67 -36.80 -9.54
CA ASN A 9 36.96 -36.38 -8.16
C ASN A 9 38.43 -35.96 -7.90
N GLU A 10 38.69 -34.68 -7.60
CA GLU A 10 39.71 -34.27 -6.62
C GLU A 10 39.59 -32.77 -6.22
N ARG A 11 39.34 -32.58 -4.93
CA ARG A 11 39.82 -31.50 -4.05
C ARG A 11 39.65 -30.03 -4.46
N ILE A 12 38.64 -29.43 -3.82
CA ILE A 12 38.42 -27.98 -3.63
C ILE A 12 39.66 -27.35 -2.94
N PRO A 13 40.40 -26.42 -3.58
CA PRO A 13 41.40 -25.65 -2.87
C PRO A 13 40.76 -24.50 -2.09
N ILE A 14 41.00 -24.53 -0.78
CA ILE A 14 40.72 -23.53 0.25
C ILE A 14 41.58 -22.28 -0.04
N VAL A 15 41.21 -21.46 -1.03
CA VAL A 15 41.90 -20.18 -1.32
C VAL A 15 40.93 -19.12 -1.85
N TYR A 16 39.81 -18.87 -1.18
CA TYR A 16 39.04 -17.62 -1.37
C TYR A 16 38.68 -17.01 -0.02
N ARG A 17 39.74 -16.73 0.74
CA ARG A 17 39.74 -15.89 1.93
C ARG A 17 39.90 -14.45 1.43
N LYS A 18 38.83 -13.64 1.55
CA LYS A 18 38.79 -12.18 1.39
C LYS A 18 38.82 -11.62 -0.05
N ALA A 19 37.67 -11.58 -0.69
CA ALA A 19 37.35 -10.54 -1.66
C ALA A 19 35.87 -10.18 -1.51
N SER A 20 35.64 -8.97 -1.01
CA SER A 20 34.38 -8.26 -0.78
C SER A 20 33.10 -8.86 -1.37
N LEU A 21 32.34 -9.56 -0.52
CA LEU A 21 30.87 -9.58 -0.60
C LEU A 21 30.34 -8.22 -0.13
N ILE A 22 30.28 -7.22 -1.01
CA ILE A 22 29.38 -6.06 -0.81
C ILE A 22 28.76 -5.74 -2.18
N LEU A 23 27.88 -6.61 -2.66
CA LEU A 23 26.80 -6.20 -3.55
C LEU A 23 25.65 -5.78 -2.63
N CYS A 24 25.69 -4.54 -2.14
CA CYS A 24 24.57 -3.89 -1.47
C CYS A 24 23.45 -3.76 -2.50
N LEU A 25 22.65 -4.82 -2.64
CA LEU A 25 21.33 -4.79 -3.24
C LEU A 25 20.55 -3.75 -2.43
N SER A 26 20.37 -2.57 -3.01
CA SER A 26 19.65 -1.43 -2.47
C SER A 26 18.21 -1.83 -2.18
N CYS A 27 17.99 -2.40 -1.00
CA CYS A 27 16.70 -2.54 -0.38
C CYS A 27 16.30 -1.13 0.08
N LEU A 28 15.78 -0.33 -0.84
CA LEU A 28 15.03 0.87 -0.47
C LEU A 28 13.78 0.38 0.25
N PRO A 29 13.60 0.61 1.55
CA PRO A 29 12.28 0.50 2.13
C PRO A 29 11.45 1.60 1.46
N PHE A 30 10.66 1.22 0.46
CA PHE A 30 9.55 2.04 0.00
C PHE A 30 8.60 2.09 1.20
N LEU A 31 8.81 3.09 2.08
CA LEU A 31 7.90 3.40 3.18
C LEU A 31 6.62 3.90 2.52
N SER A 32 5.79 2.94 2.11
CA SER A 32 4.42 3.19 1.70
C SER A 32 3.72 3.75 2.93
N GLN A 33 3.47 5.06 2.92
CA GLN A 33 2.67 5.72 3.93
C GLN A 33 1.21 5.32 3.67
N ALA A 34 0.87 4.08 4.02
CA ALA A 34 -0.50 3.65 4.06
C ALA A 34 -1.17 4.43 5.19
N ALA A 35 -2.24 5.16 4.87
CA ALA A 35 -3.09 5.72 5.89
C ALA A 35 -3.60 4.59 6.77
N ASP A 36 -3.48 4.72 8.09
CA ASP A 36 -4.00 3.76 9.06
C ASP A 36 -5.06 4.49 9.89
N TYR A 37 -6.32 4.20 9.58
CA TYR A 37 -7.48 4.82 10.22
C TYR A 37 -8.08 3.89 11.27
N ASP A 38 -8.59 4.47 12.36
CA ASP A 38 -9.36 3.73 13.36
C ASP A 38 -10.79 3.50 12.85
N ILE A 39 -10.93 2.54 11.94
CA ILE A 39 -12.20 2.20 11.28
C ILE A 39 -13.25 1.75 12.27
N LYS A 40 -12.84 1.06 13.34
CA LYS A 40 -13.76 0.67 14.41
C LYS A 40 -14.40 1.90 15.04
N LYS A 41 -13.60 2.89 15.43
CA LYS A 41 -14.09 4.13 16.03
C LYS A 41 -14.87 4.99 15.05
N TYR A 42 -14.45 5.09 13.80
CA TYR A 42 -15.16 5.83 12.77
C TYR A 42 -16.56 5.23 12.53
N CYS A 43 -16.64 3.92 12.26
CA CYS A 43 -17.91 3.27 11.98
C CYS A 43 -18.84 3.20 13.20
N ALA A 44 -18.29 3.10 14.41
CA ALA A 44 -19.09 3.25 15.63
C ALA A 44 -19.78 4.63 15.68
N LYS A 45 -19.04 5.72 15.41
CA LYS A 45 -19.63 7.07 15.34
C LYS A 45 -20.68 7.20 14.23
N VAL A 46 -20.43 6.62 13.06
CA VAL A 46 -21.41 6.62 11.95
C VAL A 46 -22.70 5.92 12.38
N SER A 47 -22.57 4.75 13.00
CA SER A 47 -23.71 4.00 13.54
C SER A 47 -24.45 4.78 14.64
N GLU A 48 -23.72 5.36 15.60
CA GLU A 48 -24.28 6.18 16.69
C GLU A 48 -25.05 7.40 16.15
N SER A 49 -24.58 8.01 15.06
CA SER A 49 -25.26 9.16 14.44
C SER A 49 -26.67 8.83 13.90
N VAL A 50 -26.96 7.55 13.69
CA VAL A 50 -28.26 7.03 13.23
C VAL A 50 -28.95 6.15 14.29
N GLY A 51 -28.54 6.25 15.56
CA GLY A 51 -29.19 5.54 16.67
C GLY A 51 -28.53 4.23 17.11
N GLY A 52 -27.31 3.92 16.66
CA GLY A 52 -26.50 2.78 17.14
C GLY A 52 -26.82 1.45 16.46
N SER A 53 -27.09 1.46 15.16
CA SER A 53 -27.39 0.24 14.39
C SER A 53 -26.15 -0.62 14.13
N ALA A 54 -26.13 -1.84 14.68
CA ALA A 54 -25.06 -2.81 14.44
C ALA A 54 -24.91 -3.17 12.95
N GLN A 55 -26.02 -3.20 12.19
CA GLN A 55 -25.97 -3.46 10.76
C GLN A 55 -25.24 -2.34 10.01
N ILE A 56 -25.48 -1.08 10.39
CA ILE A 56 -24.81 0.08 9.79
C ILE A 56 -23.33 0.09 10.15
N GLU A 57 -22.98 -0.23 11.40
CA GLU A 57 -21.57 -0.31 11.80
C GLU A 57 -20.83 -1.42 11.02
N LEU A 58 -21.44 -2.61 10.88
CA LEU A 58 -20.85 -3.71 10.12
C LEU A 58 -20.68 -3.33 8.64
N GLY A 59 -21.74 -2.84 8.00
CA GLY A 59 -21.67 -2.41 6.60
C GLY A 59 -20.66 -1.29 6.37
N CYS A 60 -20.54 -0.34 7.29
CA CYS A 60 -19.51 0.70 7.24
C CYS A 60 -18.10 0.09 7.24
N ARG A 61 -17.83 -0.90 8.10
CA ARG A 61 -16.52 -1.54 8.17
C ARG A 61 -16.18 -2.31 6.90
N ASP A 62 -17.17 -2.99 6.31
CA ASP A 62 -17.00 -3.71 5.05
C ASP A 62 -16.67 -2.73 3.90
N LEU A 63 -17.44 -1.64 3.78
CA LEU A 63 -17.19 -0.59 2.78
C LEU A 63 -15.83 0.09 2.95
N GLU A 64 -15.38 0.30 4.19
CA GLU A 64 -14.06 0.87 4.47
C GLU A 64 -12.92 -0.10 4.12
N ALA A 65 -13.12 -1.40 4.32
CA ALA A 65 -12.16 -2.43 3.91
C ALA A 65 -12.04 -2.51 2.38
N ASP A 66 -13.17 -2.49 1.67
CA ASP A 66 -13.21 -2.47 0.21
C ASP A 66 -12.54 -1.20 -0.34
N ALA A 67 -12.90 -0.02 0.19
CA ALA A 67 -12.30 1.24 -0.22
C ALA A 67 -10.79 1.25 -0.02
N LYS A 68 -10.30 0.71 1.10
CA LYS A 68 -8.86 0.58 1.38
C LYS A 68 -8.16 -0.25 0.30
N ALA A 69 -8.77 -1.35 -0.13
CA ALA A 69 -8.22 -2.23 -1.15
C ALA A 69 -8.16 -1.58 -2.54
N GLU A 70 -9.04 -0.62 -2.83
CA GLU A 70 -9.10 0.09 -4.11
C GLU A 70 -8.09 1.24 -4.25
N ILE A 71 -7.66 1.86 -3.14
CA ILE A 71 -6.75 3.03 -3.17
C ILE A 71 -5.51 2.84 -4.07
N PRO A 72 -4.79 1.70 -4.02
CA PRO A 72 -3.60 1.52 -4.86
C PRO A 72 -3.89 1.59 -6.37
N ALA A 73 -5.07 1.16 -6.81
CA ALA A 73 -5.45 1.16 -8.22
C ALA A 73 -5.70 2.56 -8.78
N LYS A 74 -5.90 3.57 -7.91
CA LYS A 74 -6.13 4.96 -8.30
C LYS A 74 -4.88 5.68 -8.79
N ASN A 75 -3.68 5.12 -8.59
CA ASN A 75 -2.39 5.65 -9.08
C ASN A 75 -2.15 7.14 -8.76
N ALA A 76 -2.66 7.62 -7.62
CA ALA A 76 -2.55 9.01 -7.23
C ALA A 76 -1.10 9.40 -6.90
N SER A 77 -0.72 10.63 -7.25
CA SER A 77 0.60 11.15 -6.88
C SER A 77 0.75 11.23 -5.35
N PRO A 78 1.98 11.16 -4.80
CA PRO A 78 2.22 11.30 -3.37
C PRO A 78 1.66 12.60 -2.77
N LYS A 79 1.58 13.68 -3.57
CA LYS A 79 1.00 14.97 -3.17
C LYS A 79 -0.50 14.84 -2.93
N ILE A 80 -1.23 14.22 -3.87
CA ILE A 80 -2.69 13.99 -3.75
C ILE A 80 -2.96 13.06 -2.57
N LEU A 81 -2.22 11.96 -2.46
CA LEU A 81 -2.37 11.01 -1.35
C LEU A 81 -2.22 11.72 0.01
N LYS A 82 -1.20 12.57 0.17
CA LYS A 82 -0.98 13.32 1.41
C LYS A 82 -2.10 14.30 1.70
N TYR A 83 -2.57 15.06 0.70
CA TYR A 83 -3.65 16.01 0.87
C TYR A 83 -4.96 15.31 1.23
N CYS A 84 -5.33 14.29 0.48
CA CYS A 84 -6.56 13.55 0.72
C CYS A 84 -6.54 12.75 2.03
N ASP A 85 -5.36 12.31 2.49
CA ASP A 85 -5.21 11.74 3.83
C ASP A 85 -5.51 12.79 4.93
N GLN A 86 -5.08 14.03 4.75
CA GLN A 86 -5.44 15.12 5.67
C GLN A 86 -6.94 15.42 5.65
N VAL A 87 -7.56 15.42 4.47
CA VAL A 87 -9.02 15.57 4.31
C VAL A 87 -9.75 14.45 5.04
N ALA A 88 -9.40 13.19 4.79
CA ALA A 88 -10.01 12.04 5.45
C ALA A 88 -9.82 12.06 6.98
N LYS A 89 -8.64 12.46 7.47
CA LYS A 89 -8.39 12.61 8.91
C LYS A 89 -9.23 13.70 9.57
N SER A 90 -9.54 14.78 8.86
CA SER A 90 -10.33 15.91 9.40
C SER A 90 -11.76 15.49 9.82
N VAL A 91 -12.26 14.40 9.23
CA VAL A 91 -13.60 13.84 9.50
C VAL A 91 -13.54 12.54 10.33
N GLY A 92 -12.37 12.19 10.86
CA GLY A 92 -12.18 11.04 11.75
C GLY A 92 -11.40 9.85 11.16
N GLY A 93 -11.02 9.93 9.89
CA GLY A 93 -10.29 8.87 9.16
C GLY A 93 -11.24 7.88 8.48
N SER A 94 -11.34 7.96 7.15
CA SER A 94 -12.15 7.08 6.30
C SER A 94 -11.47 6.87 4.94
N TYR A 95 -11.31 5.61 4.55
CA TYR A 95 -10.80 5.21 3.24
C TYR A 95 -11.79 5.53 2.12
N GLN A 96 -13.11 5.49 2.38
CA GLN A 96 -14.11 5.95 1.42
C GLN A 96 -13.90 7.43 1.09
N ILE A 97 -13.65 8.27 2.11
CA ILE A 97 -13.42 9.71 1.93
C ILE A 97 -12.06 9.98 1.28
N LEU A 98 -11.01 9.25 1.67
CA LEU A 98 -9.70 9.29 1.01
C LEU A 98 -9.82 8.97 -0.49
N GLY A 99 -10.50 7.86 -0.82
CA GLY A 99 -10.69 7.40 -2.19
C GLY A 99 -11.49 8.39 -3.03
N GLY A 100 -12.60 8.91 -2.49
CA GLY A 100 -13.41 9.91 -3.17
C GLY A 100 -12.70 11.25 -3.35
N CYS A 101 -11.85 11.66 -2.41
CA CYS A 101 -11.02 12.85 -2.57
C CYS A 101 -9.98 12.66 -3.68
N ILE A 102 -9.34 11.48 -3.75
CA ILE A 102 -8.37 11.17 -4.81
C ILE A 102 -9.02 11.30 -6.19
N ASP A 103 -10.21 10.72 -6.36
CA ASP A 103 -10.93 10.77 -7.64
C ASP A 103 -11.23 12.21 -8.06
N GLN A 104 -11.71 13.03 -7.10
CA GLN A 104 -12.01 14.45 -7.34
C GLN A 104 -10.75 15.26 -7.70
N GLU A 105 -9.64 15.05 -7.01
CA GLU A 105 -8.38 15.76 -7.28
C GLU A 105 -7.78 15.38 -8.65
N LEU A 106 -7.84 14.10 -9.03
CA LEU A 106 -7.38 13.64 -10.34
C LEU A 106 -8.26 14.20 -11.46
N GLU A 107 -9.58 14.20 -11.28
CA GLU A 107 -10.51 14.79 -12.23
C GLU A 107 -10.27 16.30 -12.39
N ALA A 108 -10.14 17.03 -11.28
CA ALA A 108 -9.90 18.47 -11.30
C ALA A 108 -8.59 18.83 -12.02
N GLN A 109 -7.50 18.08 -11.78
CA GLN A 109 -6.23 18.27 -12.48
C GLN A 109 -6.40 18.06 -13.99
N ALA A 110 -7.08 16.97 -14.39
CA ALA A 110 -7.36 16.70 -15.80
C ALA A 110 -8.24 17.77 -16.46
N GLN A 111 -9.04 18.53 -15.70
CA GLN A 111 -9.80 19.66 -16.23
C GLN A 111 -8.98 20.94 -16.34
N LEU A 112 -8.07 21.21 -15.40
CA LEU A 112 -7.21 22.39 -15.41
C LEU A 112 -6.07 22.31 -16.45
N ASP A 113 -5.66 21.11 -16.85
CA ASP A 113 -4.60 20.87 -17.84
C ASP A 113 -5.08 20.93 -19.31
N LYS A 114 -6.36 21.26 -19.55
CA LYS A 114 -6.95 21.44 -20.89
C LYS A 114 -6.69 22.82 -21.46
#